data_AF-A0A7Y5H6P6-F1
#
_entry.id   AF-A0A7Y5H6P6-F1
#
_cell.length_a   1.000
_cell.length_b   1.000
_cell.length_c   1.000
_cell.angle_alpha   90.00
_cell.angle_beta   90.00
_cell.angle_gamma   90.00
#
_symmetry.space_group_name_H-M   'P 1'
#
loop_
_entity.id
_entity.type
_entity.pdbx_description
1 polymer ?
#
loop_
_entity_poly.entity_id
_entity_poly.type
_entity_poly.pdbx_seq_one_letter_code
_entity_poly.pdbx_strand_id
1 'polypeptide(L)'
;MKLNLYLSASIINAPINSHFKSKLDEKRISLILPQEFTFPDIPHSQFPKKIYEQCISEMENSDAGIILLDAFGIDCASEAGWYAARNKPLIGIVQANCRFFQNWMVKGNLNGLLCLDKAIYDAALRDTMLTTIPILFTNDSHDLTDKIFEIYDKIIQKSFLTQSLNLNPLSWRTYEKK
;
A
#
# COMPACT_ATOMS: atom_id res chain seq x y z
N MET A 1 -6.86 6.05 18.23
CA MET A 1 -5.70 5.44 17.55
C MET A 1 -5.41 6.26 16.31
N LYS A 2 -4.13 6.58 16.04
CA LYS A 2 -3.71 7.26 14.82
C LYS A 2 -2.96 6.24 13.96
N LEU A 3 -3.35 6.09 12.69
CA LEU A 3 -2.65 5.20 11.75
C LEU A 3 -1.47 5.94 11.12
N ASN A 4 -0.30 5.32 11.15
CA ASN A 4 0.90 5.78 10.46
C ASN A 4 1.01 5.05 9.13
N LEU A 5 0.87 5.75 8.03
CA LEU A 5 0.85 5.18 6.68
C LEU A 5 2.03 5.71 5.87
N TYR A 6 2.65 4.86 5.06
CA TYR A 6 3.67 5.27 4.09
C TYR A 6 3.06 5.35 2.70
N LEU A 7 3.28 6.45 1.98
CA LEU A 7 2.82 6.59 0.61
C LEU A 7 3.86 6.05 -0.39
N SER A 8 3.49 4.97 -1.06
CA SER A 8 4.13 4.45 -2.27
C SER A 8 3.49 5.07 -3.52
N ALA A 9 4.11 6.12 -4.04
CA ALA A 9 3.69 6.78 -5.28
C ALA A 9 4.90 7.42 -5.97
N SER A 10 4.84 7.58 -7.29
CA SER A 10 5.95 8.21 -7.99
C SER A 10 6.16 9.65 -7.49
N ILE A 11 7.40 9.98 -7.14
CA ILE A 11 7.76 11.31 -6.61
C ILE A 11 7.57 12.43 -7.65
N ILE A 12 7.54 12.11 -8.95
CA ILE A 12 7.23 13.08 -10.00
C ILE A 12 5.82 13.68 -9.83
N ASN A 13 4.94 12.95 -9.13
CA ASN A 13 3.58 13.34 -8.84
C ASN A 13 3.45 14.02 -7.46
N ALA A 14 4.52 14.60 -6.93
CA ALA A 14 4.54 15.26 -5.61
C ALA A 14 3.32 16.17 -5.34
N PRO A 15 2.86 17.05 -6.26
CA PRO A 15 1.66 17.86 -6.03
C PRO A 15 0.39 17.03 -5.83
N ILE A 16 0.23 15.93 -6.58
CA ILE A 16 -0.92 15.02 -6.48
C ILE A 16 -0.87 14.26 -5.15
N ASN A 17 0.32 13.80 -4.75
CA ASN A 17 0.54 13.11 -3.48
C ASN A 17 0.21 14.02 -2.29
N SER A 18 0.63 15.29 -2.33
CA SER A 18 0.29 16.28 -1.31
C SER A 18 -1.20 16.61 -1.30
N HIS A 19 -1.83 16.70 -2.48
CA HIS A 19 -3.28 16.88 -2.58
C HIS A 19 -4.05 15.68 -2.01
N PHE A 20 -3.58 14.45 -2.23
CA PHE A 20 -4.13 13.25 -1.60
C PHE A 20 -4.01 13.32 -0.08
N LYS A 21 -2.83 13.65 0.46
CA LYS A 21 -2.61 13.87 1.90
C LYS A 21 -3.58 14.90 2.49
N SER A 22 -3.85 15.99 1.78
CA SER A 22 -4.78 17.05 2.26
C SER A 22 -6.24 16.62 2.37
N LYS A 23 -6.63 15.48 1.77
CA LYS A 23 -7.98 14.92 1.91
C LYS A 23 -8.13 14.02 3.15
N LEU A 24 -7.05 13.76 3.87
CA LEU A 24 -7.04 12.87 5.02
C LEU A 24 -7.17 13.68 6.31
N ASP A 25 -7.88 13.13 7.30
CA ASP A 25 -7.93 13.68 8.64
C ASP A 25 -6.59 13.43 9.35
N GLU A 26 -5.77 14.46 9.47
CA GLU A 26 -4.45 14.42 10.10
C GLU A 26 -4.47 14.04 11.59
N LYS A 27 -5.63 14.13 12.26
CA LYS A 27 -5.78 13.66 13.66
C LYS A 27 -5.85 12.15 13.73
N ARG A 28 -6.27 11.50 12.64
CA ARG A 28 -6.49 10.05 12.55
C ARG A 28 -5.45 9.34 11.70
N ILE A 29 -4.89 10.01 10.69
CA ILE A 29 -3.87 9.44 9.80
C ILE A 29 -2.63 10.33 9.79
N SER A 30 -1.46 9.74 9.99
CA SER A 30 -0.17 10.32 9.63
C SER A 30 0.25 9.70 8.30
N LEU A 31 0.32 10.47 7.21
CA LEU A 31 0.79 9.97 5.92
C LEU A 31 2.20 10.49 5.64
N ILE A 32 3.15 9.57 5.57
CA ILE A 32 4.56 9.81 5.25
C ILE A 32 4.70 9.92 3.73
N LEU A 33 5.32 11.00 3.26
CA LEU A 33 5.53 11.29 1.86
C LEU A 33 7.03 11.29 1.53
N PRO A 34 7.54 10.34 0.72
CA PRO A 34 8.97 10.26 0.41
C PRO A 34 9.55 11.54 -0.18
N GLN A 35 8.76 12.30 -0.95
CA GLN A 35 9.19 13.57 -1.52
C GLN A 35 9.41 14.69 -0.49
N GLU A 36 8.96 14.52 0.77
CA GLU A 36 9.17 15.49 1.85
C GLU A 36 10.53 15.28 2.55
N PHE A 37 11.29 14.23 2.22
CA PHE A 37 12.59 13.96 2.83
C PHE A 37 13.66 14.93 2.34
N THR A 38 14.18 15.75 3.25
CA THR A 38 15.24 16.71 2.98
C THR A 38 16.40 16.53 3.95
N PHE A 39 17.63 16.53 3.42
CA PHE A 39 18.85 16.37 4.21
C PHE A 39 19.85 17.48 3.88
N PRO A 40 19.75 18.66 4.51
CA PRO A 40 20.56 19.83 4.15
C PRO A 40 22.06 19.62 4.35
N ASP A 41 22.44 18.81 5.36
CA ASP A 41 23.83 18.65 5.80
C ASP A 41 24.53 17.40 5.22
N ILE A 42 23.95 16.76 4.21
CA ILE A 42 24.49 15.53 3.61
C ILE A 42 25.13 15.81 2.25
N PRO A 43 26.37 15.34 1.98
CA PRO A 43 26.98 15.43 0.66
C PRO A 43 26.08 14.84 -0.43
N HIS A 44 25.99 15.50 -1.58
CA HIS A 44 25.12 15.06 -2.68
C HIS A 44 25.36 13.60 -3.12
N SER A 45 26.61 13.12 -3.03
CA SER A 45 26.98 11.72 -3.32
C SER A 45 26.37 10.69 -2.36
N GLN A 46 26.03 11.10 -1.14
CA GLN A 46 25.40 10.25 -0.13
C GLN A 46 23.87 10.41 -0.09
N PHE A 47 23.33 11.42 -0.76
CA PHE A 47 21.91 11.75 -0.74
C PHE A 47 21.01 10.61 -1.21
N PRO A 48 21.29 9.89 -2.33
CA PRO A 48 20.44 8.78 -2.77
C PRO A 48 20.38 7.65 -1.75
N LYS A 49 21.53 7.30 -1.15
CA LYS A 49 21.60 6.28 -0.11
C LYS A 49 20.80 6.70 1.12
N LYS A 50 20.90 7.96 1.55
CA LYS A 50 20.14 8.46 2.69
C LYS A 50 18.64 8.43 2.45
N ILE A 51 18.19 8.85 1.27
CA ILE A 51 16.77 8.78 0.87
C ILE A 51 16.28 7.35 0.95
N TYR A 52 17.02 6.40 0.36
CA TYR A 52 16.68 4.98 0.41
C TYR A 52 16.59 4.46 1.86
N GLU A 53 17.58 4.74 2.69
CA GLU A 53 17.59 4.33 4.11
C GLU A 53 16.42 4.94 4.89
N GLN A 54 16.08 6.21 4.62
CA GLN A 54 14.93 6.86 5.23
C GLN A 54 13.61 6.20 4.78
N CYS A 55 13.43 5.93 3.48
CA CYS A 55 12.25 5.24 2.98
C CYS A 55 12.07 3.88 3.67
N ILE A 56 13.13 3.07 3.75
CA ILE A 56 13.08 1.78 4.43
C ILE A 56 12.70 1.94 5.91
N SER A 57 13.33 2.90 6.61
CA SER A 57 13.01 3.15 8.02
C SER A 57 11.56 3.55 8.23
N GLU A 58 11.01 4.43 7.39
CA GLU A 58 9.62 4.86 7.48
C GLU A 58 8.64 3.75 7.11
N MET A 59 8.96 2.92 6.11
CA MET A 59 8.19 1.72 5.79
C MET A 59 8.21 0.70 6.94
N GLU A 60 9.32 0.58 7.68
CA GLU A 60 9.43 -0.26 8.88
C GLU A 60 8.56 0.27 10.04
N ASN A 61 8.46 1.60 10.18
CA ASN A 61 7.70 2.24 11.25
C ASN A 61 6.21 2.46 10.91
N SER A 62 5.80 2.37 9.64
CA SER A 62 4.38 2.52 9.25
C SER A 62 3.52 1.33 9.68
N ASP A 63 2.27 1.53 10.03
CA ASP A 63 1.29 0.45 10.23
C ASP A 63 0.96 -0.27 8.90
N ALA A 64 0.91 0.48 7.80
CA ALA A 64 0.63 -0.03 6.45
C ALA A 64 1.22 0.88 5.36
N GLY A 65 1.33 0.34 4.15
CA GLY A 65 1.60 1.09 2.93
C GLY A 65 0.31 1.47 2.20
N ILE A 66 0.29 2.66 1.61
CA ILE A 66 -0.70 3.07 0.60
C ILE A 66 0.02 3.12 -0.74
N ILE A 67 -0.47 2.43 -1.77
CA ILE A 67 0.02 2.56 -3.14
C ILE A 67 -1.01 3.26 -4.02
N LEU A 68 -0.64 4.39 -4.64
CA LEU A 68 -1.49 5.09 -5.60
C LEU A 68 -1.33 4.46 -6.98
N LEU A 69 -2.30 3.64 -7.37
CA LEU A 69 -2.25 2.79 -8.57
C LEU A 69 -2.40 3.59 -9.87
N ASP A 70 -2.86 4.84 -9.81
CA ASP A 70 -2.87 5.75 -10.97
C ASP A 70 -1.48 6.32 -11.29
N ALA A 71 -0.58 6.31 -10.31
CA ALA A 71 0.66 7.07 -10.27
C ALA A 71 1.87 6.23 -9.84
N PHE A 72 1.76 4.90 -9.86
CA PHE A 72 2.83 4.02 -9.39
C PHE A 72 3.92 3.83 -10.46
N GLY A 73 5.17 3.72 -9.99
CA GLY A 73 6.35 3.48 -10.81
C GLY A 73 7.12 2.23 -10.40
N ILE A 74 8.34 2.07 -10.92
CA ILE A 74 9.22 0.93 -10.61
C ILE A 74 9.53 0.86 -9.11
N ASP A 75 9.83 2.00 -8.48
CA ASP A 75 10.12 2.07 -7.04
C ASP A 75 8.93 1.58 -6.21
N CYS A 76 7.71 1.96 -6.61
CA CYS A 76 6.48 1.50 -5.96
C CYS A 76 6.29 -0.02 -6.06
N ALA A 77 6.69 -0.64 -7.17
CA ALA A 77 6.63 -2.09 -7.31
C ALA A 77 7.65 -2.79 -6.39
N SER A 78 8.84 -2.21 -6.22
CA SER A 78 9.83 -2.69 -5.25
C SER A 78 9.31 -2.56 -3.81
N GLU A 79 8.71 -1.43 -3.46
CA GLU A 79 8.10 -1.20 -2.15
C GLU A 79 6.95 -2.17 -1.90
N ALA A 80 6.11 -2.45 -2.89
CA ALA A 80 5.05 -3.44 -2.78
C ALA A 80 5.58 -4.85 -2.45
N GLY A 81 6.67 -5.25 -3.11
CA GLY A 81 7.36 -6.51 -2.81
C GLY A 81 7.95 -6.53 -1.40
N TRP A 82 8.48 -5.41 -0.92
CA TRP A 82 9.00 -5.26 0.44
C TRP A 82 7.89 -5.44 1.49
N TYR A 83 6.73 -4.78 1.30
CA TYR A 83 5.58 -4.90 2.21
C TYR A 83 5.12 -6.36 2.32
N ALA A 84 4.99 -7.04 1.18
CA ALA A 84 4.63 -8.46 1.13
C ALA A 84 5.64 -9.34 1.88
N ALA A 85 6.95 -9.12 1.68
CA ALA A 85 8.00 -9.88 2.35
C ALA A 85 8.02 -9.70 3.88
N ARG A 86 7.53 -8.55 4.37
CA ARG A 86 7.44 -8.24 5.81
C ARG A 86 6.08 -8.56 6.43
N ASN A 87 5.15 -9.14 5.67
CA ASN A 87 3.75 -9.36 6.09
C ASN A 87 3.07 -8.08 6.59
N LYS A 88 3.43 -6.92 6.03
CA LYS A 88 2.83 -5.63 6.39
C LYS A 88 1.74 -5.27 5.39
N PRO A 89 0.57 -4.76 5.83
CA PRO A 89 -0.52 -4.44 4.94
C PRO A 89 -0.13 -3.43 3.86
N LEU A 90 -0.53 -3.70 2.62
CA LEU A 90 -0.46 -2.78 1.49
C LEU A 90 -1.87 -2.55 0.93
N ILE A 91 -2.31 -1.29 0.93
CA ILE A 91 -3.62 -0.89 0.43
C ILE A 91 -3.44 -0.16 -0.89
N GLY A 92 -4.06 -0.66 -1.96
CA GLY A 92 -4.12 0.02 -3.24
C GLY A 92 -5.22 1.07 -3.25
N ILE A 93 -4.95 2.25 -3.81
CA ILE A 93 -5.96 3.28 -4.10
C ILE A 93 -5.91 3.61 -5.58
N VAL A 94 -7.07 3.62 -6.23
CA VAL A 94 -7.19 3.89 -7.67
C VAL A 94 -8.41 4.75 -7.97
N GLN A 95 -8.27 5.73 -8.84
CA GLN A 95 -9.33 6.65 -9.24
C GLN A 95 -9.58 6.69 -10.75
N ALA A 96 -8.54 6.70 -11.58
CA ALA A 96 -8.70 7.13 -12.98
C ALA A 96 -8.21 6.11 -14.00
N ASN A 97 -7.34 5.16 -13.60
CA ASN A 97 -6.60 4.33 -14.53
C ASN A 97 -6.70 2.84 -14.20
N CYS A 98 -7.03 2.05 -15.22
CA CYS A 98 -7.11 0.59 -15.18
C CYS A 98 -5.76 -0.13 -15.47
N ARG A 99 -4.67 0.60 -15.77
CA ARG A 99 -3.37 -0.02 -16.13
C ARG A 99 -2.83 -0.97 -15.06
N PHE A 100 -3.11 -0.70 -13.78
CA PHE A 100 -2.66 -1.58 -12.71
C PHE A 100 -3.23 -3.01 -12.83
N PHE A 101 -4.36 -3.22 -13.52
CA PHE A 101 -4.90 -4.56 -13.75
C PHE A 101 -3.94 -5.48 -14.52
N GLN A 102 -3.02 -4.93 -15.30
CA GLN A 102 -1.99 -5.67 -16.03
C GLN A 102 -0.80 -6.08 -15.14
N ASN A 103 -0.71 -5.55 -13.92
CA ASN A 103 0.46 -5.70 -13.06
C ASN A 103 0.22 -6.77 -12.00
N TRP A 104 0.34 -8.04 -12.41
CA TRP A 104 0.09 -9.19 -11.55
C TRP A 104 0.92 -9.18 -10.25
N MET A 105 2.19 -8.76 -10.34
CA MET A 105 3.07 -8.69 -9.18
C MET A 105 2.61 -7.65 -8.16
N VAL A 106 2.09 -6.50 -8.62
CA VAL A 106 1.53 -5.48 -7.72
C VAL A 106 0.21 -5.96 -7.13
N LYS A 107 -0.70 -6.48 -7.96
CA LYS A 107 -1.99 -7.02 -7.51
C LYS A 107 -1.82 -8.12 -6.45
N GLY A 108 -0.88 -9.05 -6.68
CA GLY A 108 -0.59 -10.15 -5.76
C GLY A 108 -0.06 -9.72 -4.40
N ASN A 109 0.48 -8.50 -4.29
CA ASN A 109 1.00 -7.93 -3.05
C ASN A 109 -0.02 -7.04 -2.32
N LEU A 110 -1.18 -6.75 -2.91
CA LEU A 110 -2.21 -5.96 -2.24
C LEU A 110 -2.88 -6.79 -1.14
N ASN A 111 -3.21 -6.15 -0.03
CA ASN A 111 -4.06 -6.70 1.03
C ASN A 111 -5.46 -6.11 1.01
N GLY A 112 -5.65 -4.94 0.39
CA GLY A 112 -6.96 -4.33 0.15
C GLY A 112 -6.89 -3.35 -1.01
N LEU A 113 -8.04 -3.05 -1.60
CA LEU A 113 -8.19 -2.09 -2.69
C LEU A 113 -9.33 -1.11 -2.42
N LEU A 114 -9.05 0.18 -2.46
CA LEU A 114 -10.05 1.24 -2.42
C LEU A 114 -10.17 1.89 -3.81
N CYS A 115 -11.34 1.75 -4.42
CA CYS A 115 -11.65 2.35 -5.71
C CYS A 115 -12.40 3.66 -5.52
N LEU A 116 -11.94 4.71 -6.21
CA LEU A 116 -12.57 6.03 -6.22
C LEU A 116 -13.45 6.29 -7.44
N ASP A 117 -13.48 5.33 -8.35
CA ASP A 117 -14.35 5.30 -9.52
C ASP A 117 -15.15 4.00 -9.57
N LYS A 118 -16.43 4.12 -9.96
CA LYS A 118 -17.38 3.01 -9.93
C LYS A 118 -17.08 1.97 -11.01
N ALA A 119 -16.66 2.40 -12.20
CA ALA A 119 -16.32 1.47 -13.28
C ALA A 119 -15.07 0.66 -12.93
N ILE A 120 -14.07 1.28 -12.29
CA ILE A 120 -12.88 0.58 -11.81
C ILE A 120 -13.24 -0.41 -10.70
N TYR A 121 -14.10 -0.03 -9.75
CA TYR A 121 -14.59 -0.94 -8.72
C TYR A 121 -15.27 -2.17 -9.32
N ASP A 122 -16.17 -1.98 -10.28
CA ASP A 122 -16.89 -3.08 -10.94
C ASP A 122 -15.94 -3.96 -11.77
N ALA A 123 -14.87 -3.40 -12.34
CA ALA A 123 -13.81 -4.18 -12.97
C ALA A 123 -13.01 -4.99 -11.95
N ALA A 124 -12.65 -4.40 -10.81
CA ALA A 124 -11.88 -5.05 -9.76
C ALA A 124 -12.62 -6.23 -9.13
N LEU A 125 -13.94 -6.13 -8.95
CA LEU A 125 -14.79 -7.24 -8.48
C LEU A 125 -14.77 -8.47 -9.41
N ARG A 126 -14.44 -8.28 -10.69
CA ARG A 126 -14.37 -9.36 -11.70
C ARG A 126 -12.95 -9.88 -11.92
N ASP A 127 -11.93 -9.23 -11.35
CA ASP A 127 -10.53 -9.65 -11.47
C ASP A 127 -10.24 -10.77 -10.48
N THR A 128 -9.94 -11.97 -10.99
CA THR A 128 -9.70 -13.17 -10.20
C THR A 128 -8.48 -13.06 -9.26
N MET A 129 -7.55 -12.14 -9.51
CA MET A 129 -6.42 -11.91 -8.61
C MET A 129 -6.81 -11.08 -7.38
N LEU A 130 -7.92 -10.34 -7.44
CA LEU A 130 -8.37 -9.44 -6.39
C LEU A 130 -9.52 -10.02 -5.55
N THR A 131 -10.09 -11.16 -5.94
CA THR A 131 -11.21 -11.79 -5.21
C THR A 131 -10.86 -12.21 -3.78
N THR A 132 -9.57 -12.31 -3.47
CA THR A 132 -9.09 -12.70 -2.14
C THR A 132 -8.86 -11.50 -1.22
N ILE A 133 -9.03 -10.26 -1.65
CA ILE A 133 -8.81 -9.10 -0.79
C ILE A 133 -10.11 -8.30 -0.59
N PRO A 134 -10.29 -7.59 0.53
CA PRO A 134 -11.35 -6.60 0.65
C PRO A 134 -11.20 -5.53 -0.44
N ILE A 135 -12.29 -5.26 -1.15
CA ILE A 135 -12.39 -4.19 -2.14
C ILE A 135 -13.52 -3.26 -1.71
N LEU A 136 -13.21 -1.98 -1.50
CA LEU A 136 -14.18 -0.94 -1.14
C LEU A 136 -14.30 0.09 -2.26
N PHE A 137 -15.41 0.82 -2.22
CA PHE A 137 -15.69 1.94 -3.11
C PHE A 137 -16.11 3.16 -2.30
N THR A 138 -15.60 4.33 -2.70
CA THR A 138 -16.17 5.63 -2.36
C THR A 138 -15.85 6.61 -3.46
N ASN A 139 -16.80 7.43 -3.89
CA ASN A 139 -16.53 8.59 -4.74
C ASN A 139 -16.56 9.91 -3.95
N ASP A 140 -16.77 9.84 -2.64
CA ASP A 140 -16.76 10.99 -1.74
C ASP A 140 -15.38 11.13 -1.09
N SER A 141 -14.74 12.27 -1.32
CA SER A 141 -13.45 12.60 -0.70
C SER A 141 -13.56 12.79 0.81
N HIS A 142 -14.73 13.15 1.36
CA HIS A 142 -14.93 13.29 2.79
C HIS A 142 -14.88 11.94 3.52
N ASP A 143 -15.28 10.87 2.84
CA ASP A 143 -15.29 9.51 3.39
C ASP A 143 -13.95 8.79 3.24
N LEU A 144 -12.96 9.39 2.57
CA LEU A 144 -11.70 8.73 2.23
C LEU A 144 -10.97 8.21 3.47
N THR A 145 -10.90 9.03 4.53
CA THR A 145 -10.29 8.62 5.80
C THR A 145 -11.02 7.42 6.39
N ASP A 146 -12.35 7.47 6.48
CA ASP A 146 -13.15 6.40 7.05
C ASP A 146 -13.02 5.10 6.26
N LYS A 147 -12.95 5.18 4.94
CA LYS A 147 -12.75 4.03 4.07
C LYS A 147 -11.36 3.41 4.19
N ILE A 148 -10.33 4.22 4.43
CA ILE A 148 -8.98 3.72 4.74
C ILE A 148 -8.98 2.96 6.08
N PHE A 149 -9.66 3.47 7.10
CA PHE A 149 -9.83 2.73 8.36
C PHE A 149 -10.63 1.44 8.17
N GLU A 150 -11.77 1.52 7.46
CA GLU A 150 -12.62 0.37 7.21
C GLU A 150 -11.87 -0.76 6.49
N ILE A 151 -11.10 -0.43 5.45
CA ILE A 151 -10.33 -1.44 4.71
C ILE A 151 -9.18 -1.99 5.53
N TYR A 152 -8.49 -1.14 6.31
CA TYR A 152 -7.43 -1.56 7.22
C TYR A 152 -7.96 -2.55 8.27
N ASP A 153 -9.08 -2.24 8.92
CA ASP A 153 -9.70 -3.12 9.92
C ASP A 153 -10.09 -4.48 9.30
N LYS A 154 -10.64 -4.49 8.09
CA LYS A 154 -10.94 -5.73 7.35
C LYS A 154 -9.68 -6.56 7.09
N ILE A 155 -8.56 -5.92 6.76
CA ILE A 155 -7.27 -6.59 6.54
C ILE A 155 -6.77 -7.23 7.84
N ILE A 156 -6.81 -6.50 8.96
CA ILE A 156 -6.36 -6.99 10.26
C ILE A 156 -7.24 -8.14 10.75
N GLN A 157 -8.57 -8.02 10.65
CA GLN A 157 -9.52 -9.09 11.00
C GLN A 157 -9.27 -10.35 10.19
N LYS A 158 -9.06 -10.23 8.87
CA LYS A 158 -8.75 -11.37 8.01
C LYS A 158 -7.42 -12.02 8.38
N SER A 159 -6.41 -11.22 8.70
CA SER A 159 -5.08 -11.71 9.09
C SER A 159 -5.15 -12.48 10.41
N PHE A 160 -5.90 -11.96 11.40
CA PHE A 160 -6.14 -12.62 12.67
C PHE A 160 -6.88 -13.97 12.48
N LEU A 161 -7.93 -14.00 11.65
CA LEU A 161 -8.65 -15.24 11.33
C LEU A 161 -7.73 -16.27 10.65
N THR A 162 -6.86 -15.82 9.74
CA THR A 162 -5.93 -16.71 9.04
C THR A 162 -4.88 -17.28 10.00
N GLN A 163 -4.40 -16.47 10.95
CA GLN A 163 -3.45 -16.93 11.97
C GLN A 163 -4.09 -17.85 13.01
N SER A 164 -5.31 -17.55 13.48
CA SER A 164 -6.01 -18.37 14.46
C SER A 164 -6.45 -19.73 13.91
N LEU A 165 -6.73 -19.81 12.61
CA LEU A 165 -7.00 -21.07 11.90
C LEU A 165 -5.72 -21.85 11.55
N ASN A 166 -4.55 -21.19 11.52
CA ASN A 166 -3.25 -21.81 11.22
C ASN A 166 -2.44 -22.18 12.49
N LEU A 167 -3.08 -22.85 13.46
CA LEU A 167 -2.37 -23.67 14.45
C LEU A 167 -1.84 -24.97 13.82
N ASN A 168 -1.01 -24.83 12.78
CA ASN A 168 -0.05 -25.82 12.31
C ASN A 168 0.73 -25.20 11.14
N PRO A 169 2.02 -24.87 11.30
CA PRO A 169 2.84 -24.59 10.13
C PRO A 169 2.98 -25.91 9.37
N LEU A 170 2.36 -26.00 8.21
CA LEU A 170 2.62 -27.05 7.24
C LEU A 170 4.13 -27.06 6.95
N SER A 171 4.79 -28.08 7.47
CA SER A 171 6.15 -28.47 7.13
C SER A 171 6.17 -28.89 5.65
N TRP A 172 6.61 -27.98 4.79
CA TRP A 172 6.92 -28.36 3.40
C TRP A 172 8.29 -29.04 3.39
N ARG A 173 8.19 -30.37 3.46
CA ARG A 173 9.14 -31.43 3.10
C ARG A 173 10.34 -30.99 2.25
N THR A 174 11.51 -31.33 2.78
CA THR A 174 12.63 -32.00 2.11
C THR A 174 12.41 -32.35 0.64
N TYR A 175 13.17 -31.69 -0.24
CA TYR A 175 13.47 -32.22 -1.58
C TYR A 175 14.46 -33.38 -1.43
N GLU A 176 13.97 -34.61 -1.44
CA GLU A 176 14.81 -35.77 -1.74
C GLU A 176 15.15 -35.74 -3.23
N LYS A 177 16.43 -35.49 -3.53
CA LYS A 177 17.00 -35.64 -4.87
C LYS A 177 16.91 -37.11 -5.30
N LYS A 178 16.29 -37.36 -6.45
CA LYS A 178 16.54 -38.56 -7.26
C LYS A 178 17.51 -38.23 -8.37
#